data_AF-A3XIV1-F1
#
_entry.id   AF-A3XIV1-F1
#
_cell.length_a   1.000
_cell.length_b   1.000
_cell.length_c   1.000
_cell.angle_alpha   90.00
_cell.angle_beta   90.00
_cell.angle_gamma   90.00
#
_symmetry.space_group_name_H-M   'P 1'
#
loop_
_entity.id
_entity.type
_entity.pdbx_description
1 polymer ?
#
loop_
_entity_poly.entity_id
_entity_poly.type
_entity_poly.pdbx_seq_one_letter_code
_entity_poly.pdbx_strand_id
1 'polypeptide(L)'
;MVLKVKWIDFKSQIDKYIIEGEVLLEKYKSSRSEEEFTELKDAKQSWENTVISFVKKSFEPEHINFAYEFRAQKGYNLGMKLGVDQKIKNTIQALKDEINGLNYYLKILFISDAIVRPDEIDLNERQNLDTDGILDLILSKLYDLYKDGKYHSLNLILEGNGVKLNGRSEDWDYGRMLENRGFIECMNGRNVNAKLKLEGKYAIEQARKRQVTDYSKISSSDEELKELIKQVLSEIEKLGYGQQIIFDEFDELREDIPNLDKKSFGQLLKAKLYDLVTQEAFDKAIASEIFKQFTDQILPF
;
A
#
# COMPACT_ATOMS: atom_id res chain seq x y z
N MET A 1 2.51 -11.84 10.92
CA MET A 1 1.86 -10.90 11.85
C MET A 1 0.52 -10.53 11.25
N VAL A 2 -0.58 -10.58 12.01
CA VAL A 2 -1.94 -10.36 11.49
C VAL A 2 -2.59 -9.20 12.23
N LEU A 3 -3.33 -8.35 11.53
CA LEU A 3 -4.06 -7.24 12.14
C LEU A 3 -5.38 -7.73 12.75
N LYS A 4 -5.66 -7.36 14.01
CA LYS A 4 -6.87 -7.75 14.77
C LYS A 4 -8.07 -6.83 14.53
N VAL A 5 -7.84 -5.71 13.86
CA VAL A 5 -8.83 -4.69 13.53
C VAL A 5 -8.87 -4.53 12.01
N LYS A 6 -9.96 -3.95 11.48
CA LYS A 6 -10.00 -3.65 10.04
C LYS A 6 -8.92 -2.65 9.69
N TRP A 7 -8.28 -2.83 8.53
CA TRP A 7 -7.22 -1.94 8.04
C TRP A 7 -7.65 -0.46 8.04
N ILE A 8 -8.87 -0.17 7.60
CA ILE A 8 -9.41 1.20 7.53
C ILE A 8 -9.46 1.85 8.92
N ASP A 9 -9.91 1.10 9.94
CA ASP A 9 -9.99 1.59 11.31
C ASP A 9 -8.60 1.81 11.92
N PHE A 10 -7.67 0.88 11.66
CA PHE A 10 -6.28 1.01 12.07
C PHE A 10 -5.63 2.25 11.46
N LYS A 11 -5.72 2.40 10.13
CA LYS A 11 -5.17 3.54 9.39
C LYS A 11 -5.73 4.85 9.92
N SER A 12 -7.06 4.95 10.05
CA SER A 12 -7.73 6.14 10.58
C SER A 12 -7.23 6.53 11.97
N GLN A 13 -6.97 5.55 12.83
CA GLN A 13 -6.43 5.82 14.16
C GLN A 13 -4.97 6.28 14.14
N ILE A 14 -4.12 5.71 13.28
CA ILE A 14 -2.74 6.18 13.12
C ILE A 14 -2.70 7.60 12.50
N ASP A 15 -3.57 7.89 11.52
CA ASP A 15 -3.69 9.23 10.94
C ASP A 15 -4.05 10.28 12.01
N LYS A 16 -4.96 9.94 12.95
CA LYS A 16 -5.25 10.80 14.10
C LYS A 16 -4.01 11.04 14.96
N TYR A 17 -3.23 10.00 15.27
CA TYR A 17 -2.01 10.16 16.06
C TYR A 17 -0.94 11.00 15.34
N ILE A 18 -0.84 10.91 14.02
CA ILE A 18 0.02 11.79 13.22
C ILE A 18 -0.41 13.25 13.39
N ILE A 19 -1.71 13.54 13.24
CA ILE A 19 -2.26 14.89 13.42
C ILE A 19 -2.03 15.40 14.85
N GLU A 20 -2.25 14.57 15.88
CA GLU A 20 -1.98 14.92 17.27
C GLU A 20 -0.49 15.26 17.48
N GLY A 21 0.42 14.50 16.88
CA GLY A 21 1.85 14.78 16.91
C GLY A 21 2.21 16.10 16.21
N GLU A 22 1.59 16.40 15.07
CA GLU A 22 1.77 17.67 14.35
C GLU A 22 1.26 18.87 15.17
N VAL A 23 0.14 18.72 15.87
CA VAL A 23 -0.37 19.75 16.79
C VAL A 23 0.62 20.01 17.93
N LEU A 24 1.22 18.96 18.50
CA LEU A 24 2.28 19.11 19.51
C LEU A 24 3.50 19.85 18.95
N LEU A 25 3.94 19.52 17.73
CA LEU A 25 5.04 20.22 17.06
C LEU A 25 4.74 21.71 16.91
N GLU A 26 3.57 22.05 16.39
CA GLU A 26 3.17 23.43 16.16
C GLU A 26 3.04 24.24 17.46
N LYS A 27 2.56 23.60 18.54
CA LYS A 27 2.47 24.22 19.87
C LYS A 27 3.84 24.64 20.40
N TYR A 28 4.86 23.78 20.29
CA TYR A 28 6.15 23.98 20.96
C TYR A 28 7.30 24.44 20.05
N LYS A 29 7.08 24.65 18.75
CA LYS A 29 8.14 25.04 17.79
C LYS A 29 8.92 26.31 18.18
N SER A 30 8.25 27.23 18.88
CA SER A 30 8.80 28.52 19.29
C SER A 30 9.24 28.54 20.75
N SER A 31 9.10 27.45 21.50
CA SER A 31 9.38 27.40 22.93
C SER A 31 10.86 27.59 23.26
N ARG A 32 11.13 28.28 24.38
CA ARG A 32 12.49 28.65 24.83
C ARG A 32 12.70 28.51 26.34
N SER A 33 11.66 28.16 27.11
CA SER A 33 11.76 28.05 28.57
C SER A 33 11.92 26.60 29.08
N GLU A 34 12.44 26.43 30.30
CA GLU A 34 12.58 25.10 30.93
C GLU A 34 11.20 24.51 31.31
N GLU A 35 10.21 25.37 31.60
CA GLU A 35 8.82 24.97 31.86
C GLU A 35 8.20 24.36 30.60
N GLU A 36 8.25 25.09 29.48
CA GLU A 36 7.78 24.59 28.18
C GLU A 36 8.53 23.33 27.74
N PHE A 37 9.82 23.21 28.04
CA PHE A 37 10.59 22.00 27.77
C PHE A 37 10.04 20.79 28.55
N THR A 38 9.69 21.00 29.81
CA THR A 38 9.11 19.94 30.66
C THR A 38 7.74 19.52 30.13
N GLU A 39 6.88 20.49 29.79
CA GLU A 39 5.56 20.22 29.20
C GLU A 39 5.66 19.48 27.85
N LEU A 40 6.58 19.90 26.97
CA LEU A 40 6.81 19.23 25.69
C LEU A 40 7.24 17.76 25.90
N LYS A 41 8.17 17.53 26.84
CA LYS A 41 8.67 16.19 27.14
C LYS A 41 7.56 15.27 27.63
N ASP A 42 6.73 15.75 28.55
CA ASP A 42 5.64 14.96 29.13
C ASP A 42 4.53 14.71 28.10
N ALA A 43 4.17 15.72 27.30
CA ALA A 43 3.19 15.59 26.23
C ALA A 43 3.65 14.59 25.16
N LYS A 44 4.91 14.69 24.72
CA LYS A 44 5.52 13.72 23.78
C LYS A 44 5.52 12.31 24.35
N GLN A 45 5.90 12.13 25.61
CA GLN A 45 5.95 10.81 26.22
C GLN A 45 4.55 10.17 26.33
N SER A 46 3.53 10.97 26.67
CA SER A 46 2.14 10.53 26.72
C SER A 46 1.64 10.10 25.33
N TRP A 47 1.90 10.92 24.31
CA TRP A 47 1.57 10.60 22.92
C TRP A 47 2.26 9.31 22.46
N GLU A 48 3.59 9.19 22.66
CA GLU A 48 4.34 7.97 22.31
C GLU A 48 3.73 6.70 22.94
N ASN A 49 3.43 6.75 24.23
CA ASN A 49 2.89 5.60 24.96
C ASN A 49 1.51 5.19 24.42
N THR A 50 0.70 6.18 24.03
CA THR A 50 -0.61 5.94 23.42
C THR A 50 -0.47 5.24 22.07
N VAL A 51 0.40 5.77 21.19
CA VAL A 51 0.69 5.20 19.87
C VAL A 51 1.24 3.78 19.99
N ILE A 52 2.26 3.57 20.83
CA ILE A 52 2.90 2.28 21.03
C ILE A 52 1.90 1.25 21.57
N SER A 53 1.10 1.64 22.56
CA SER A 53 0.09 0.75 23.17
C SER A 53 -0.96 0.33 22.15
N PHE A 54 -1.44 1.26 21.31
CA PHE A 54 -2.39 0.97 20.26
C PHE A 54 -1.79 -0.01 19.25
N VAL A 55 -0.67 0.34 18.61
CA VAL A 55 -0.05 -0.50 17.57
C VAL A 55 0.27 -1.89 18.10
N LYS A 56 0.87 -1.99 19.30
CA LYS A 56 1.19 -3.28 19.91
C LYS A 56 -0.03 -4.20 20.02
N LYS A 57 -1.17 -3.67 20.47
CA LYS A 57 -2.41 -4.43 20.70
C LYS A 57 -3.21 -4.71 19.41
N SER A 58 -2.93 -3.98 18.33
CA SER A 58 -3.61 -4.15 17.06
C SER A 58 -3.15 -5.40 16.29
N PHE A 59 -2.05 -6.06 16.66
CA PHE A 59 -1.51 -7.21 15.95
C PHE A 59 -1.58 -8.52 16.75
N GLU A 60 -1.64 -9.65 16.03
CA GLU A 60 -1.51 -11.02 16.53
C GLU A 60 -0.35 -11.74 15.79
N PRO A 61 0.67 -12.23 16.50
CA PRO A 61 0.97 -11.92 17.91
C PRO A 61 1.25 -10.41 18.10
N GLU A 62 1.17 -9.94 19.35
CA GLU A 62 1.44 -8.52 19.69
C GLU A 62 2.77 -8.04 19.08
N HIS A 63 2.78 -6.86 18.46
CA HIS A 63 3.98 -6.29 17.86
C HIS A 63 4.90 -5.65 18.91
N ILE A 64 5.51 -6.50 19.76
CA ILE A 64 6.31 -6.07 20.91
C ILE A 64 7.52 -5.20 20.54
N ASN A 65 8.06 -5.36 19.33
CA ASN A 65 9.24 -4.62 18.87
C ASN A 65 8.94 -3.21 18.35
N PHE A 66 7.66 -2.87 18.10
CA PHE A 66 7.28 -1.59 17.51
C PHE A 66 7.80 -0.39 18.33
N ALA A 67 7.84 -0.51 19.66
CA ALA A 67 8.38 0.53 20.53
C ALA A 67 9.84 0.91 20.23
N TYR A 68 10.65 -0.06 19.78
CA TYR A 68 12.05 0.16 19.42
C TYR A 68 12.20 0.70 17.99
N GLU A 69 11.28 0.33 17.10
CA GLU A 69 11.26 0.76 15.70
C GLU A 69 10.71 2.19 15.56
N PHE A 70 9.73 2.55 16.39
CA PHE A 70 9.04 3.82 16.35
C PHE A 70 9.82 4.96 17.01
N ARG A 71 10.41 4.73 18.20
CA ARG A 71 11.12 5.78 18.94
C ARG A 71 12.37 6.22 18.21
N ALA A 72 12.55 7.53 18.07
CA ALA A 72 13.75 8.09 17.45
C ALA A 72 15.01 7.62 18.18
N GLN A 73 16.05 7.24 17.42
CA GLN A 73 17.29 6.77 18.03
C GLN A 73 17.94 7.91 18.84
N LYS A 74 18.13 7.66 20.14
CA LYS A 74 18.84 8.60 21.01
C LYS A 74 20.32 8.57 20.62
N GLY A 75 20.84 9.70 20.15
CA GLY A 75 22.26 9.87 19.87
C GLY A 75 23.13 9.62 21.11
N TYR A 76 24.42 9.35 20.89
CA TYR A 76 25.39 9.14 21.96
C TYR A 76 25.46 10.37 22.88
N ASN A 77 25.22 10.14 24.16
CA ASN A 77 25.23 11.20 25.17
C ASN A 77 26.70 11.46 25.57
N LEU A 78 27.36 12.44 24.96
CA LEU A 78 28.78 12.79 25.18
C LEU A 78 29.06 13.44 26.56
N GLY A 79 28.13 13.38 27.51
CA GLY A 79 28.27 13.96 28.85
C GLY A 79 28.20 15.50 28.91
N MET A 80 27.99 16.19 27.79
CA MET A 80 27.84 17.65 27.77
C MET A 80 26.45 18.09 28.25
N LYS A 81 26.40 19.06 29.17
CA LYS A 81 25.14 19.71 29.57
C LYS A 81 24.65 20.60 28.42
N LEU A 82 23.58 20.18 27.76
CA LEU A 82 22.91 20.97 26.73
C LEU A 82 22.10 22.11 27.35
N GLY A 83 22.14 23.28 26.72
CA GLY A 83 21.23 24.38 27.03
C GLY A 83 19.77 24.04 26.66
N VAL A 84 18.81 24.72 27.31
CA VAL A 84 17.37 24.46 27.17
C VAL A 84 16.91 24.47 25.72
N ASP A 85 17.32 25.50 24.97
CA ASP A 85 17.01 25.64 23.54
C ASP A 85 17.44 24.42 22.72
N GLN A 86 18.63 23.87 23.00
CA GLN A 86 19.13 22.70 22.29
C GLN A 86 18.38 21.43 22.67
N LYS A 87 18.00 21.28 23.95
CA LYS A 87 17.14 20.18 24.39
C LYS A 87 15.77 20.23 23.71
N ILE A 88 15.15 21.41 23.64
CA ILE A 88 13.87 21.62 22.95
C ILE A 88 14.01 21.25 21.47
N LYS A 89 15.02 21.77 20.77
CA LYS A 89 15.29 21.44 19.37
C LYS A 89 15.44 19.93 19.14
N ASN A 90 16.19 19.24 20.00
CA ASN A 90 16.39 17.80 19.90
C ASN A 90 15.08 17.03 20.12
N THR A 91 14.27 17.42 21.10
CA THR A 91 12.96 16.80 21.36
C THR A 91 11.98 17.03 20.21
N ILE A 92 11.95 18.24 19.65
CA ILE A 92 11.15 18.56 18.45
C ILE A 92 11.60 17.72 17.27
N GLN A 93 12.91 17.58 17.04
CA GLN A 93 13.42 16.75 15.94
C GLN A 93 13.02 15.29 16.13
N ALA A 94 13.17 14.74 17.35
CA ALA A 94 12.74 13.38 17.66
C ALA A 94 11.24 13.17 17.40
N LEU A 95 10.39 14.13 17.76
CA LEU A 95 8.94 14.08 17.48
C LEU A 95 8.67 14.10 15.97
N LYS A 96 9.36 14.93 15.19
CA LYS A 96 9.27 14.92 13.71
C LYS A 96 9.66 13.58 13.13
N ASP A 97 10.75 13.00 13.61
CA ASP A 97 11.27 11.72 13.12
C ASP A 97 10.28 10.58 13.42
N GLU A 98 9.64 10.59 14.60
CA GLU A 98 8.59 9.64 14.99
C GLU A 98 7.32 9.78 14.15
N ILE A 99 6.86 11.01 13.88
CA ILE A 99 5.71 11.28 12.98
C ILE A 99 6.02 10.79 11.56
N ASN A 100 7.22 11.08 11.05
CA ASN A 100 7.68 10.56 9.76
C ASN A 100 7.77 9.03 9.77
N GLY A 101 8.17 8.44 10.91
CA GLY A 101 8.18 7.01 11.15
C GLY A 101 6.79 6.39 11.01
N LEU A 102 5.74 7.00 11.58
CA LEU A 102 4.36 6.53 11.44
C LEU A 102 3.85 6.61 10.00
N ASN A 103 4.14 7.71 9.32
CA ASN A 103 3.81 7.86 7.90
C ASN A 103 4.46 6.76 7.05
N TYR A 104 5.74 6.47 7.31
CA TYR A 104 6.45 5.39 6.63
C TYR A 104 5.90 4.01 6.99
N TYR A 105 5.59 3.79 8.28
CA TYR A 105 5.02 2.53 8.76
C TYR A 105 3.67 2.24 8.10
N LEU A 106 2.76 3.22 8.04
CA LEU A 106 1.48 3.07 7.32
C LEU A 106 1.69 2.72 5.85
N LYS A 107 2.67 3.34 5.18
CA LYS A 107 2.98 3.06 3.78
C LYS A 107 3.47 1.62 3.58
N ILE A 108 4.33 1.12 4.45
CA ILE A 108 4.80 -0.28 4.38
C ILE A 108 3.66 -1.26 4.68
N LEU A 109 2.83 -0.98 5.68
CA LEU A 109 1.67 -1.82 5.96
C LEU A 109 0.67 -1.80 4.80
N PHE A 110 0.46 -0.66 4.14
CA PHE A 110 -0.47 -0.54 3.02
C PHE A 110 -0.14 -1.48 1.85
N ILE A 111 1.15 -1.71 1.58
CA ILE A 111 1.58 -2.64 0.52
C ILE A 111 1.66 -4.10 0.99
N SER A 112 1.40 -4.37 2.27
CA SER A 112 1.47 -5.69 2.87
C SER A 112 0.14 -6.41 2.69
N ASP A 113 -0.01 -7.21 1.63
CA ASP A 113 -1.27 -7.87 1.31
C ASP A 113 -1.77 -8.76 2.45
N ALA A 114 -0.86 -9.41 3.18
CA ALA A 114 -1.20 -10.26 4.33
C ALA A 114 -1.81 -9.49 5.51
N ILE A 115 -1.71 -8.17 5.49
CA ILE A 115 -2.23 -7.27 6.53
C ILE A 115 -3.48 -6.54 6.03
N VAL A 116 -3.45 -6.03 4.80
CA VAL A 116 -4.53 -5.19 4.26
C VAL A 116 -5.67 -6.01 3.67
N ARG A 117 -5.35 -7.16 3.06
CA ARG A 117 -6.30 -7.99 2.31
C ARG A 117 -6.06 -9.49 2.60
N PRO A 118 -6.09 -9.89 3.88
CA PRO A 118 -5.76 -11.26 4.29
C PRO A 118 -6.72 -12.31 3.67
N ASP A 119 -7.97 -11.92 3.38
CA ASP A 119 -8.98 -12.81 2.81
C ASP A 119 -8.87 -12.95 1.27
N GLU A 120 -8.08 -12.10 0.61
CA GLU A 120 -7.90 -12.12 -0.86
C GLU A 120 -6.67 -12.92 -1.31
N ILE A 121 -5.77 -13.26 -0.38
CA ILE A 121 -4.51 -13.93 -0.71
C ILE A 121 -4.43 -15.34 -0.11
N ASP A 122 -3.93 -16.29 -0.89
CA ASP A 122 -3.53 -17.59 -0.35
C ASP A 122 -2.10 -17.49 0.21
N LEU A 123 -1.98 -17.47 1.54
CA LEU A 123 -0.70 -17.43 2.24
C LEU A 123 0.16 -18.67 1.98
N ASN A 124 -0.44 -19.83 1.71
CA ASN A 124 0.31 -21.04 1.37
C ASN A 124 0.91 -20.92 -0.04
N GLU A 125 0.17 -20.36 -1.00
CA GLU A 125 0.74 -20.07 -2.33
C GLU A 125 1.88 -19.04 -2.22
N ARG A 126 1.72 -17.98 -1.43
CA ARG A 126 2.76 -16.97 -1.19
C ARG A 126 4.04 -17.57 -0.59
N GLN A 127 3.92 -18.52 0.33
CA GLN A 127 5.07 -19.21 0.92
C GLN A 127 5.82 -20.12 -0.06
N ASN A 128 5.15 -20.56 -1.13
CA ASN A 128 5.69 -21.49 -2.11
C ASN A 128 6.00 -20.82 -3.46
N LEU A 129 6.10 -19.47 -3.49
CA LEU A 129 6.54 -18.76 -4.69
C LEU A 129 7.94 -19.24 -5.09
N ASP A 130 8.09 -19.48 -6.40
CA ASP A 130 9.40 -19.72 -6.99
C ASP A 130 10.20 -18.41 -7.08
N THR A 131 11.43 -18.51 -7.58
CA THR A 131 12.32 -17.35 -7.71
C THR A 131 11.68 -16.23 -8.51
N ASP A 132 11.08 -16.52 -9.67
CA ASP A 132 10.49 -15.48 -10.52
C ASP A 132 9.27 -14.84 -9.84
N GLY A 133 8.42 -15.62 -9.16
CA GLY A 133 7.30 -15.10 -8.37
C GLY A 133 7.73 -14.17 -7.24
N ILE A 134 8.85 -14.45 -6.57
CA ILE A 134 9.42 -13.57 -5.54
C ILE A 134 9.95 -12.28 -6.17
N LEU A 135 10.68 -12.37 -7.28
CA LEU A 135 11.20 -11.21 -8.01
C LEU A 135 10.07 -10.29 -8.50
N ASP A 136 9.01 -10.87 -9.06
CA ASP A 136 7.83 -10.14 -9.53
C ASP A 136 7.06 -9.48 -8.38
N LEU A 137 6.94 -10.17 -7.24
CA LEU A 137 6.34 -9.59 -6.04
C LEU A 137 7.14 -8.35 -5.58
N ILE A 138 8.46 -8.46 -5.46
CA ILE A 138 9.32 -7.32 -5.07
C ILE A 138 9.10 -6.15 -6.03
N LEU A 139 9.16 -6.39 -7.34
CA LEU A 139 8.97 -5.36 -8.35
C LEU A 139 7.59 -4.71 -8.26
N SER A 140 6.53 -5.50 -8.12
CA SER A 140 5.16 -4.99 -7.98
C SER A 140 5.02 -4.11 -6.73
N LYS A 141 5.59 -4.51 -5.59
CA LYS A 141 5.49 -3.74 -4.35
C LYS A 141 6.34 -2.48 -4.36
N LEU A 142 7.51 -2.53 -4.97
CA LEU A 142 8.31 -1.31 -5.18
C LEU A 142 7.66 -0.37 -6.20
N TYR A 143 6.87 -0.87 -7.15
CA TYR A 143 6.07 -0.04 -8.06
C TYR A 143 5.00 0.75 -7.30
N ASP A 144 4.31 0.12 -6.34
CA ASP A 144 3.32 0.79 -5.49
C ASP A 144 3.96 1.90 -4.63
N LEU A 145 5.25 1.76 -4.31
CA LEU A 145 6.04 2.72 -3.53
C LEU A 145 6.77 3.78 -4.38
N TYR A 146 6.82 3.61 -5.71
CA TYR A 146 7.71 4.34 -6.62
C TYR A 146 7.68 5.87 -6.45
N LYS A 147 6.51 6.45 -6.18
CA LYS A 147 6.30 7.91 -6.14
C LYS A 147 7.12 8.63 -5.06
N ASP A 148 7.52 7.96 -3.98
CA ASP A 148 8.27 8.64 -2.92
C ASP A 148 9.78 8.71 -3.18
N GLY A 149 10.27 7.93 -4.15
CA GLY A 149 11.67 7.90 -4.53
C GLY A 149 12.63 7.45 -3.42
N LYS A 150 12.16 6.71 -2.41
CA LYS A 150 12.97 6.25 -1.26
C LYS A 150 13.41 4.79 -1.43
N TYR A 151 14.31 4.39 -0.53
CA TYR A 151 14.75 3.01 -0.38
C TYR A 151 13.87 2.30 0.63
N HIS A 152 13.47 1.06 0.32
CA HIS A 152 12.59 0.25 1.15
C HIS A 152 13.22 -1.12 1.42
N SER A 153 13.07 -1.60 2.64
CA SER A 153 13.59 -2.92 3.05
C SER A 153 12.90 -4.03 2.26
N LEU A 154 13.68 -4.80 1.50
CA LEU A 154 13.17 -5.97 0.78
C LEU A 154 12.63 -7.02 1.75
N ASN A 155 13.29 -7.19 2.88
CA ASN A 155 12.85 -8.10 3.93
C ASN A 155 11.44 -7.75 4.45
N LEU A 156 11.18 -6.45 4.71
CA LEU A 156 9.86 -6.00 5.17
C LEU A 156 8.78 -6.17 4.09
N ILE A 157 9.14 -5.90 2.83
CA ILE A 157 8.22 -6.11 1.69
C ILE A 157 7.82 -7.58 1.60
N LEU A 158 8.79 -8.49 1.68
CA LEU A 158 8.54 -9.93 1.56
C LEU A 158 7.75 -10.47 2.76
N GLU A 159 8.17 -10.14 3.98
CA GLU A 159 7.50 -10.60 5.20
C GLU A 159 6.05 -10.09 5.28
N GLY A 160 5.82 -8.81 4.98
CA GLY A 160 4.49 -8.21 4.94
C GLY A 160 3.57 -8.81 3.87
N ASN A 161 4.13 -9.47 2.86
CA ASN A 161 3.39 -10.13 1.79
C ASN A 161 3.40 -11.67 1.90
N GLY A 162 3.71 -12.20 3.09
CA GLY A 162 3.58 -13.62 3.40
C GLY A 162 4.73 -14.49 2.88
N VAL A 163 5.83 -13.89 2.39
CA VAL A 163 7.00 -14.63 1.93
C VAL A 163 8.00 -14.74 3.08
N LYS A 164 8.33 -15.98 3.45
CA LYS A 164 9.33 -16.28 4.46
C LYS A 164 10.62 -16.70 3.78
N LEU A 165 11.70 -15.96 4.03
CA LEU A 165 13.03 -16.30 3.54
C LEU A 165 13.58 -17.52 4.30
N ASN A 166 14.20 -18.46 3.57
CA ASN A 166 14.72 -19.71 4.14
C ASN A 166 16.15 -19.58 4.66
N GLY A 167 16.91 -18.60 4.16
CA GLY A 167 18.32 -18.37 4.49
C GLY A 167 18.64 -16.94 4.96
N ARG A 168 19.80 -16.80 5.62
CA ARG A 168 20.44 -15.48 5.75
C ARG A 168 20.88 -15.03 4.35
N SER A 169 20.54 -13.79 3.98
CA SER A 169 20.96 -13.12 2.73
C SER A 169 20.17 -13.44 1.45
N GLU A 170 19.06 -14.17 1.50
CA GLU A 170 18.21 -14.35 0.30
C GLU A 170 17.67 -13.02 -0.23
N ASP A 171 17.35 -12.07 0.66
CA ASP A 171 16.97 -10.70 0.28
C ASP A 171 18.08 -10.00 -0.53
N TRP A 172 19.35 -10.30 -0.23
CA TRP A 172 20.48 -9.81 -1.00
C TRP A 172 20.60 -10.45 -2.37
N ASP A 173 20.39 -11.77 -2.49
CA ASP A 173 20.43 -12.46 -3.78
C ASP A 173 19.33 -11.94 -4.72
N TYR A 174 18.09 -11.84 -4.24
CA TYR A 174 16.99 -11.26 -5.01
C TYR A 174 17.27 -9.80 -5.40
N GLY A 175 17.77 -9.00 -4.45
CA GLY A 175 18.17 -7.62 -4.70
C GLY A 175 19.23 -7.52 -5.80
N ARG A 176 20.27 -8.35 -5.77
CA ARG A 176 21.33 -8.38 -6.78
C ARG A 176 20.83 -8.85 -8.14
N MET A 177 19.93 -9.83 -8.19
CA MET A 177 19.32 -10.26 -9.45
C MET A 177 18.57 -9.11 -10.14
N LEU A 178 17.73 -8.38 -9.41
CA LEU A 178 16.96 -7.26 -9.95
C LEU A 178 17.85 -6.06 -10.30
N GLU A 179 18.87 -5.79 -9.49
CA GLU A 179 19.85 -4.73 -9.75
C GLU A 179 20.66 -5.02 -11.02
N ASN A 180 21.12 -6.26 -11.21
CA ASN A 180 21.82 -6.70 -12.42
C ASN A 180 20.93 -6.63 -13.68
N ARG A 181 19.61 -6.82 -13.53
CA ARG A 181 18.62 -6.60 -14.60
C ARG A 181 18.35 -5.11 -14.86
N GLY A 182 18.90 -4.21 -14.05
CA GLY A 182 18.72 -2.77 -14.14
C GLY A 182 17.38 -2.26 -13.62
N PHE A 183 16.58 -3.11 -12.96
CA PHE A 183 15.22 -2.76 -12.54
C PHE A 183 15.16 -2.01 -11.21
N ILE A 184 16.12 -2.24 -10.32
CA ILE A 184 16.21 -1.57 -9.02
C ILE A 184 17.62 -1.04 -8.77
N GLU A 185 17.74 -0.19 -7.76
CA GLU A 185 18.99 0.24 -7.13
C GLU A 185 18.99 -0.27 -5.68
N CYS A 186 20.06 -0.95 -5.26
CA CYS A 186 20.18 -1.49 -3.91
C CYS A 186 21.11 -0.63 -3.04
N MET A 187 20.67 -0.38 -1.80
CA MET A 187 21.50 0.17 -0.73
C MET A 187 21.68 -0.89 0.35
N ASN A 188 22.92 -1.36 0.49
CA ASN A 188 23.28 -2.39 1.46
C ASN A 188 23.59 -1.77 2.83
N GLY A 189 22.86 -2.20 3.86
CA GLY A 189 23.10 -1.87 5.26
C GLY A 189 22.96 -3.10 6.14
N ARG A 190 22.27 -2.99 7.28
CA ARG A 190 21.90 -4.16 8.09
C ARG A 190 20.93 -5.10 7.36
N ASN A 191 20.04 -4.52 6.54
CA ASN A 191 19.12 -5.19 5.64
C ASN A 191 19.34 -4.65 4.22
N VAL A 192 18.91 -5.38 3.20
CA VAL A 192 18.93 -4.90 1.82
C VAL A 192 17.73 -3.99 1.59
N ASN A 193 18.01 -2.72 1.30
CA ASN A 193 16.99 -1.77 0.90
C ASN A 193 17.07 -1.53 -0.60
N ALA A 194 15.92 -1.42 -1.27
CA ALA A 194 15.83 -1.27 -2.70
C ALA A 194 14.93 -0.09 -3.07
N LYS A 195 15.22 0.51 -4.22
CA LYS A 195 14.40 1.51 -4.88
C LYS A 195 14.17 1.09 -6.33
N LEU A 196 12.93 1.20 -6.82
CA LEU A 196 12.61 0.91 -8.21
C LEU A 196 13.20 1.98 -9.14
N LYS A 197 13.86 1.54 -10.21
CA LYS A 197 14.37 2.41 -11.27
C LYS A 197 13.32 2.62 -12.36
N LEU A 198 13.55 3.61 -13.21
CA LEU A 198 12.67 3.91 -14.34
C LEU A 198 12.52 2.70 -15.27
N GLU A 199 13.60 1.97 -15.52
CA GLU A 199 13.60 0.77 -16.35
C GLU A 199 12.73 -0.34 -15.75
N GLY A 200 12.81 -0.54 -14.43
CA GLY A 200 11.96 -1.50 -13.72
C GLY A 200 10.49 -1.11 -13.76
N LYS A 201 10.18 0.18 -13.52
CA LYS A 201 8.83 0.72 -13.68
C LYS A 201 8.28 0.45 -15.08
N TYR A 202 9.04 0.81 -16.11
CA TYR A 202 8.64 0.61 -17.49
C TYR A 202 8.42 -0.86 -17.83
N ALA A 203 9.29 -1.77 -17.35
CA ALA A 203 9.13 -3.20 -17.57
C ALA A 203 7.81 -3.74 -16.97
N ILE A 204 7.43 -3.30 -15.77
CA ILE A 204 6.17 -3.66 -15.12
C ILE A 204 4.98 -3.12 -15.92
N GLU A 205 5.02 -1.86 -16.35
CA GLU A 205 3.96 -1.25 -17.16
C GLU A 205 3.79 -1.99 -18.49
N GLN A 206 4.89 -2.40 -19.13
CA GLN A 206 4.83 -3.21 -20.35
C GLN A 206 4.30 -4.62 -20.09
N ALA A 207 4.70 -5.27 -18.99
CA ALA A 207 4.21 -6.59 -18.62
C ALA A 207 2.69 -6.57 -18.36
N ARG A 208 2.19 -5.56 -17.64
CA ARG A 208 0.76 -5.36 -17.39
C ARG A 208 -0.02 -5.10 -18.69
N LYS A 209 0.54 -4.32 -19.62
CA LYS A 209 -0.05 -4.13 -20.96
C LYS A 209 -0.07 -5.40 -21.81
N ARG A 210 0.92 -6.29 -21.62
CA ARG A 210 1.07 -7.55 -22.35
C ARG A 210 0.24 -8.70 -21.78
N GLN A 211 -0.32 -8.58 -20.57
CA GLN A 211 -1.28 -9.57 -20.07
C GLN A 211 -2.47 -9.62 -21.02
N VAL A 212 -2.55 -10.72 -21.78
CA VAL A 212 -3.69 -11.03 -22.62
C VAL A 212 -4.82 -11.40 -21.67
N THR A 213 -5.86 -10.59 -21.62
CA THR A 213 -7.03 -10.92 -20.82
C THR A 213 -7.59 -12.25 -21.29
N ASP A 214 -7.70 -13.21 -20.38
CA ASP A 214 -8.35 -14.48 -20.66
C ASP A 214 -9.87 -14.28 -20.66
N TYR A 215 -10.44 -14.14 -21.85
CA TYR A 215 -11.88 -13.97 -22.04
C TYR A 215 -12.67 -15.28 -21.97
N SER A 216 -12.01 -16.44 -21.77
CA SER A 216 -12.70 -17.73 -21.72
C SER A 216 -13.67 -17.83 -20.54
N LYS A 217 -13.40 -17.08 -19.46
CA LYS A 217 -14.17 -17.02 -18.21
C LYS A 217 -15.48 -16.26 -18.32
N ILE A 218 -15.63 -15.38 -19.30
CA ILE A 218 -16.88 -14.65 -19.56
C ILE A 218 -17.99 -15.67 -19.87
N SER A 219 -19.19 -15.46 -19.34
CA SER A 219 -20.32 -16.33 -19.64
C SER A 219 -20.60 -16.38 -21.15
N SER A 220 -21.04 -17.54 -21.64
CA SER A 220 -21.55 -17.69 -23.00
C SER A 220 -23.05 -17.46 -23.13
N SER A 221 -23.77 -17.20 -22.02
CA SER A 221 -25.20 -16.91 -22.04
C SER A 221 -25.45 -15.42 -22.04
N ASP A 222 -26.20 -14.97 -23.05
CA ASP A 222 -26.66 -13.59 -23.16
C ASP A 222 -27.48 -13.17 -21.93
N GLU A 223 -28.34 -14.07 -21.43
CA GLU A 223 -29.17 -13.84 -20.25
C GLU A 223 -28.32 -13.65 -18.99
N GLU A 224 -27.30 -14.48 -18.79
CA GLU A 224 -26.39 -14.35 -17.65
C GLU A 224 -25.60 -13.04 -17.71
N LEU A 225 -25.11 -12.65 -18.89
CA LEU A 225 -24.39 -11.38 -19.06
C LEU A 225 -25.29 -10.17 -18.81
N LYS A 226 -26.54 -10.20 -19.31
CA LYS A 226 -27.53 -9.14 -19.09
C LYS A 226 -27.88 -9.00 -17.60
N GLU A 227 -28.04 -10.11 -16.89
CA GLU A 227 -28.32 -10.08 -15.46
C GLU A 227 -27.11 -9.59 -14.67
N LEU A 228 -25.88 -9.99 -15.04
CA LEU A 228 -24.66 -9.50 -14.41
C LEU A 228 -24.48 -7.99 -14.61
N ILE A 229 -24.73 -7.46 -15.81
CA ILE A 229 -24.73 -6.00 -16.07
C ILE A 229 -25.72 -5.29 -15.13
N LYS A 230 -26.92 -5.85 -14.97
CA LYS A 230 -27.94 -5.26 -14.08
C LYS A 230 -27.52 -5.29 -12.62
N GLN A 231 -26.86 -6.36 -12.17
CA GLN A 231 -26.30 -6.45 -10.81
C GLN A 231 -25.21 -5.40 -10.60
N VAL A 232 -24.26 -5.31 -11.53
CA VAL A 232 -23.18 -4.31 -11.54
C VAL A 232 -23.74 -2.89 -11.45
N LEU A 233 -24.71 -2.54 -12.30
CA LEU A 233 -25.33 -1.21 -12.29
C LEU A 233 -26.03 -0.91 -10.95
N SER A 234 -26.71 -1.89 -10.35
CA SER A 234 -27.34 -1.71 -9.03
C SER A 234 -26.32 -1.52 -7.91
N GLU A 235 -25.17 -2.19 -7.97
CA GLU A 235 -24.08 -2.01 -7.01
C GLU A 235 -23.44 -0.62 -7.14
N ILE A 236 -23.16 -0.19 -8.37
CA ILE A 236 -22.57 1.11 -8.68
C ILE A 236 -23.48 2.27 -8.23
N GLU A 237 -24.80 2.15 -8.47
CA GLU A 237 -25.77 3.14 -8.02
C GLU A 237 -25.79 3.26 -6.47
N LYS A 238 -25.72 2.13 -5.75
CA LYS A 238 -25.62 2.12 -4.28
C LYS A 238 -24.33 2.75 -3.76
N LEU A 239 -23.25 2.69 -4.54
CA LEU A 239 -21.96 3.31 -4.23
C LEU A 239 -21.93 4.82 -4.53
N GLY A 240 -23.03 5.40 -5.03
CA GLY A 240 -23.17 6.83 -5.29
C GLY A 240 -22.77 7.26 -6.70
N TYR A 241 -22.53 6.32 -7.61
CA TYR A 241 -22.22 6.59 -9.00
C TYR A 241 -23.50 6.59 -9.84
N GLY A 242 -24.07 7.79 -9.99
CA GLY A 242 -25.34 8.01 -10.69
C GLY A 242 -25.20 8.80 -12.01
N GLN A 243 -23.97 8.94 -12.53
CA GLN A 243 -23.75 9.69 -13.76
C GLN A 243 -24.39 8.96 -14.94
N GLN A 244 -25.24 9.65 -15.71
CA GLN A 244 -25.97 9.08 -16.85
C GLN A 244 -25.05 8.36 -17.85
N ILE A 245 -23.85 8.89 -18.06
CA ILE A 245 -22.84 8.33 -18.96
C ILE A 245 -22.47 6.87 -18.62
N ILE A 246 -22.52 6.48 -17.34
CA ILE A 246 -22.29 5.10 -16.93
C ILE A 246 -23.40 4.20 -17.45
N PHE A 247 -24.66 4.61 -17.26
CA PHE A 247 -25.82 3.82 -17.67
C PHE A 247 -25.90 3.71 -19.19
N ASP A 248 -25.62 4.79 -19.91
CA ASP A 248 -25.59 4.80 -21.38
C ASP A 248 -24.56 3.79 -21.91
N GLU A 249 -23.33 3.80 -21.36
CA GLU A 249 -22.26 2.87 -21.76
C GLU A 249 -22.62 1.39 -21.52
N PHE A 250 -23.28 1.09 -20.39
CA PHE A 250 -23.70 -0.28 -20.06
C PHE A 250 -24.96 -0.72 -20.80
N ASP A 251 -25.87 0.21 -21.13
CA ASP A 251 -27.03 -0.08 -21.97
C ASP A 251 -26.59 -0.40 -23.41
N GLU A 252 -25.66 0.36 -23.97
CA GLU A 252 -25.02 0.04 -25.26
C GLU A 252 -24.34 -1.33 -25.22
N LEU A 253 -23.54 -1.59 -24.16
CA LEU A 253 -22.89 -2.89 -23.98
C LEU A 253 -23.92 -4.03 -23.94
N ARG A 254 -25.06 -3.81 -23.28
CA ARG A 254 -26.14 -4.79 -23.14
C ARG A 254 -26.86 -5.07 -24.47
N GLU A 255 -27.06 -4.04 -25.28
CA GLU A 255 -27.68 -4.15 -26.60
C GLU A 255 -26.81 -4.93 -27.59
N ASP A 256 -25.48 -4.80 -27.48
CA ASP A 256 -24.53 -5.46 -28.38
C ASP A 256 -24.27 -6.94 -28.04
N ILE A 257 -24.57 -7.40 -26.82
CA ILE A 257 -24.34 -8.79 -26.35
C ILE A 257 -24.68 -9.86 -27.42
N PRO A 258 -25.88 -9.86 -28.06
CA PRO A 258 -26.26 -10.93 -28.99
C PRO A 258 -25.37 -11.05 -30.23
N ASN A 259 -24.58 -10.02 -30.52
CA ASN A 259 -23.71 -9.95 -31.70
C ASN A 259 -22.23 -10.13 -31.36
N LEU A 260 -21.88 -10.35 -30.09
CA LEU A 260 -20.50 -10.38 -29.63
C LEU A 260 -20.11 -11.79 -29.17
N ASP A 261 -18.94 -12.25 -29.60
CA ASP A 261 -18.29 -13.39 -28.94
C ASP A 261 -17.65 -12.95 -27.61
N LYS A 262 -17.29 -13.91 -26.75
CA LYS A 262 -16.70 -13.62 -25.42
C LYS A 262 -15.52 -12.65 -25.48
N LYS A 263 -14.68 -12.80 -26.50
CA LYS A 263 -13.49 -11.96 -26.69
C LYS A 263 -13.88 -10.54 -27.05
N SER A 264 -14.80 -10.37 -27.99
CA SER A 264 -15.28 -9.07 -28.46
C SER A 264 -16.06 -8.35 -27.35
N PHE A 265 -16.88 -9.07 -26.59
CA PHE A 265 -17.55 -8.55 -25.40
C PHE A 265 -16.54 -8.06 -24.36
N GLY A 266 -15.56 -8.89 -23.99
CA GLY A 266 -14.55 -8.52 -23.01
C GLY A 266 -13.64 -7.37 -23.46
N GLN A 267 -13.38 -7.24 -24.77
CA GLN A 267 -12.66 -6.11 -25.34
C GLN A 267 -13.49 -4.82 -25.31
N LEU A 268 -14.78 -4.90 -25.63
CA LEU A 268 -15.70 -3.77 -25.59
C LEU A 268 -15.92 -3.29 -24.14
N LEU A 269 -16.17 -4.21 -23.21
CA LEU A 269 -16.25 -3.91 -21.78
C LEU A 269 -14.98 -3.21 -21.30
N LYS A 270 -13.80 -3.72 -21.66
CA LYS A 270 -12.51 -3.09 -21.34
C LYS A 270 -12.42 -1.67 -21.89
N ALA A 271 -12.78 -1.44 -23.16
CA ALA A 271 -12.74 -0.12 -23.78
C ALA A 271 -13.66 0.87 -23.07
N LYS A 272 -14.92 0.49 -22.84
CA LYS A 272 -15.91 1.32 -22.15
C LYS A 272 -15.49 1.68 -20.73
N LEU A 273 -14.93 0.73 -19.97
CA LEU A 273 -14.41 1.01 -18.62
C LEU A 273 -13.20 1.97 -18.64
N TYR A 274 -12.35 1.90 -19.66
CA TYR A 274 -11.26 2.85 -19.85
C TYR A 274 -11.77 4.26 -20.18
N ASP A 275 -12.79 4.37 -21.02
CA ASP A 275 -13.41 5.64 -21.38
C ASP A 275 -14.07 6.29 -20.15
N LEU A 276 -14.80 5.51 -19.35
CA LEU A 276 -15.40 5.97 -18.10
C LEU A 276 -14.35 6.44 -17.07
N VAL A 277 -13.19 5.80 -17.00
CA VAL A 277 -12.08 6.28 -16.16
C VAL A 277 -11.46 7.57 -16.71
N THR A 278 -11.32 7.67 -18.04
CA THR A 278 -10.75 8.85 -18.70
C THR A 278 -11.66 10.08 -18.56
N GLN A 279 -12.97 9.86 -18.51
CA GLN A 279 -13.99 10.88 -18.29
C GLN A 279 -14.25 11.17 -16.81
N GLU A 280 -13.47 10.59 -15.90
CA GLU A 280 -13.60 10.74 -14.44
C GLU A 280 -14.96 10.27 -13.87
N ALA A 281 -15.70 9.45 -14.62
CA ALA A 281 -16.93 8.81 -14.16
C ALA A 281 -16.64 7.63 -13.21
N PHE A 282 -15.52 6.93 -13.42
CA PHE A 282 -14.98 5.93 -12.50
C PHE A 282 -13.55 6.25 -12.07
N ASP A 283 -13.19 5.78 -10.87
CA ASP A 283 -11.79 5.57 -10.55
C ASP A 283 -11.30 4.22 -11.09
N LYS A 284 -9.97 4.04 -11.12
CA LYS A 284 -9.35 2.80 -11.60
C LYS A 284 -9.74 1.58 -10.75
N ALA A 285 -10.00 1.75 -9.46
CA ALA A 285 -10.31 0.63 -8.57
C ALA A 285 -11.69 0.04 -8.91
N ILE A 286 -12.69 0.90 -9.13
CA ILE A 286 -14.05 0.50 -9.49
C ILE A 286 -14.07 -0.16 -10.86
N ALA A 287 -13.43 0.45 -11.85
CA ALA A 287 -13.35 -0.13 -13.18
C ALA A 287 -12.61 -1.48 -13.18
N SER A 288 -11.57 -1.65 -12.35
CA SER A 288 -10.94 -2.97 -12.14
C SER A 288 -11.87 -3.98 -11.49
N GLU A 289 -12.67 -3.59 -10.48
CA GLU A 289 -13.60 -4.49 -9.80
C GLU A 289 -14.72 -4.96 -10.73
N ILE A 290 -15.31 -4.03 -11.49
CA ILE A 290 -16.33 -4.39 -12.47
C ILE A 290 -15.77 -5.37 -13.49
N PHE A 291 -14.60 -5.09 -14.07
CA PHE A 291 -13.98 -5.99 -15.03
C PHE A 291 -13.71 -7.39 -14.46
N LYS A 292 -13.33 -7.46 -13.19
CA LYS A 292 -13.11 -8.71 -12.47
C LYS A 292 -14.38 -9.53 -12.35
N GLN A 293 -15.54 -8.92 -12.12
CA GLN A 293 -16.82 -9.64 -12.07
C GLN A 293 -17.14 -10.39 -13.38
N PHE A 294 -16.66 -9.89 -14.54
CA PHE A 294 -16.88 -10.54 -15.84
C PHE A 294 -15.75 -11.51 -16.25
N THR A 295 -14.52 -11.29 -15.77
CA THR A 295 -13.32 -11.95 -16.33
C THR A 295 -12.44 -12.67 -15.32
N ASP A 296 -12.75 -12.59 -14.02
CA ASP A 296 -11.90 -12.99 -12.89
C ASP A 296 -10.52 -12.33 -12.89
N GLN A 297 -10.33 -11.25 -13.64
CA GLN A 297 -9.05 -10.58 -13.81
C GLN A 297 -9.14 -9.09 -13.46
N ILE A 298 -8.02 -8.53 -12.98
CA ILE A 298 -7.90 -7.10 -12.75
C ILE A 298 -7.74 -6.41 -14.10
N LEU A 299 -8.53 -5.37 -14.36
CA LEU A 299 -8.40 -4.55 -15.56
C LEU A 299 -6.97 -3.97 -15.66
N PRO A 300 -6.17 -4.33 -16.67
CA PRO A 300 -4.84 -3.77 -16.81
C PRO A 300 -4.94 -2.35 -17.36
N PHE A 301 -4.65 -1.35 -16.51
CA PHE A 301 -4.50 0.08 -16.85
C PHE A 301 -3.10 0.44 -17.37
#